data_AF-A0A2A4QEH7-F1
#
_entry.id   AF-A0A2A4QEH7-F1
#
_cell.length_a   1.000
_cell.length_b   1.000
_cell.length_c   1.000
_cell.angle_alpha   90.00
_cell.angle_beta   90.00
_cell.angle_gamma   90.00
#
_symmetry.space_group_name_H-M   'P 1'
#
loop_
_entity.id
_entity.type
_entity.pdbx_description
1 polymer ?
#
loop_
_entity_poly.entity_id
_entity_poly.type
_entity_poly.pdbx_seq_one_letter_code
_entity_poly.pdbx_strand_id
1 'polypeptide(L)'
;MFIQVLRWIFSIVTIIFSIAISIKGFSNGQWIIGLLSLLPLTICIPSVLDKLNNNSKKQADENGKEHKELSMKGAITMSWVCLLLLAGAIDTPENKNKTNEQSSQETPISQNTETQDPLRNIQPKPYEVVKINDISFAGRKRMEWIIVAPTAKTKLSRAATAKAAARELQRTQRANVAYIMLEQSKTTYGQGNAYAIVNYYPDACGNSGEDCNGVKWEIEASDYVPTEIEINTLELWTASRDNFSGDDGVLDLEEEKLLVAAIAERLKIDVPQVKLPYIKREKI
;
A
#
# COMPACT_ATOMS: atom_id res chain seq x y z
N MET A 1 -25.20 -17.17 27.48
CA MET A 1 -24.38 -17.35 26.27
C MET A 1 -23.97 -16.02 25.63
N PHE A 2 -24.91 -15.12 25.32
CA PHE A 2 -24.62 -13.82 24.67
C PHE A 2 -23.58 -12.94 25.39
N ILE A 3 -23.72 -12.77 26.72
CA ILE A 3 -22.81 -11.93 27.54
C ILE A 3 -21.37 -12.48 27.54
N GLN A 4 -21.18 -13.80 27.49
CA GLN A 4 -19.85 -14.42 27.46
C GLN A 4 -19.17 -14.22 26.09
N VAL A 5 -19.95 -14.27 25.01
CA VAL A 5 -19.45 -13.99 23.66
C VAL A 5 -19.02 -12.52 23.54
N LEU A 6 -19.82 -11.59 24.07
CA LEU A 6 -19.52 -10.16 24.05
C LEU A 6 -18.25 -9.82 24.82
N ARG A 7 -18.07 -10.40 26.02
CA ARG A 7 -16.84 -10.22 26.84
C ARG A 7 -15.58 -10.70 26.11
N TRP A 8 -15.69 -11.78 25.33
CA TRP A 8 -14.57 -12.31 24.56
C TRP A 8 -14.22 -11.43 23.35
N ILE A 9 -15.22 -10.98 22.60
CA ILE A 9 -15.01 -10.04 21.49
C ILE A 9 -14.34 -8.76 22.01
N PHE A 10 -14.85 -8.21 23.11
CA PHE A 10 -14.29 -7.02 23.74
C PHE A 10 -12.82 -7.23 24.17
N SER A 11 -12.50 -8.40 24.71
CA SER A 11 -11.13 -8.74 25.09
C SER A 11 -10.18 -8.79 23.89
N ILE A 12 -10.61 -9.38 22.76
CA ILE A 12 -9.80 -9.43 21.53
C ILE A 12 -9.59 -8.03 20.95
N VAL A 13 -10.65 -7.22 20.85
CA VAL A 13 -10.55 -5.85 20.33
C VAL A 13 -9.61 -5.02 21.20
N THR A 14 -9.71 -5.15 22.53
CA THR A 14 -8.82 -4.46 23.48
C THR A 14 -7.37 -4.88 23.29
N ILE A 15 -7.09 -6.18 23.06
CA ILE A 15 -5.74 -6.68 22.80
C ILE A 15 -5.17 -6.09 21.50
N ILE A 16 -5.94 -6.14 20.40
CA ILE A 16 -5.50 -5.61 19.09
C ILE A 16 -5.21 -4.10 19.18
N PHE A 17 -6.11 -3.34 19.81
CA PHE A 17 -5.97 -1.90 19.97
C PHE A 17 -4.77 -1.53 20.85
N SER A 18 -4.58 -2.26 21.95
CA SER A 18 -3.43 -2.11 22.85
C SER A 18 -2.10 -2.35 22.14
N ILE A 19 -2.01 -3.39 21.30
CA ILE A 19 -0.82 -3.68 20.49
C ILE A 19 -0.57 -2.58 19.46
N ALA A 20 -1.61 -2.12 18.75
CA ALA A 20 -1.49 -1.05 17.75
C ALA A 20 -1.00 0.28 18.36
N ILE A 21 -1.54 0.66 19.52
CA ILE A 21 -1.05 1.84 20.27
C ILE A 21 0.39 1.64 20.72
N SER A 22 0.73 0.44 21.20
CA SER A 22 2.09 0.14 21.66
C SER A 22 3.11 0.30 20.53
N ILE A 23 2.83 -0.27 19.36
CA ILE A 23 3.68 -0.14 18.16
C ILE A 23 3.85 1.33 17.78
N LYS A 24 2.75 2.11 17.73
CA LYS A 24 2.80 3.54 17.38
C LYS A 24 3.52 4.39 18.43
N GLY A 25 3.37 4.05 19.71
CA GLY A 25 4.06 4.71 20.83
C GLY A 25 5.56 4.49 20.75
N PHE A 26 5.99 3.24 20.53
CA PHE A 26 7.41 2.92 20.37
C PHE A 26 8.00 3.51 19.09
N SER A 27 7.29 3.46 17.96
CA SER A 27 7.77 4.03 16.68
C SER A 27 7.98 5.55 16.73
N ASN A 28 7.24 6.25 17.59
CA ASN A 28 7.33 7.70 17.75
C ASN A 28 8.26 8.14 18.90
N GLY A 29 9.01 7.21 19.50
CA GLY A 29 9.88 7.49 20.64
C GLY A 29 9.13 7.80 21.95
N GLN A 30 7.82 7.54 22.01
CA GLN A 30 6.96 7.75 23.17
C GLN A 30 6.85 6.47 24.01
N TRP A 31 7.99 6.05 24.59
CA TRP A 31 8.11 4.78 25.33
C TRP A 31 7.13 4.62 26.50
N ILE A 32 6.79 5.72 27.19
CA ILE A 32 5.82 5.71 28.30
C ILE A 32 4.42 5.32 27.79
N ILE A 33 4.01 5.86 26.64
CA ILE A 33 2.70 5.56 26.04
C ILE A 33 2.68 4.11 25.57
N GLY A 34 3.77 3.64 24.96
CA GLY A 34 3.89 2.25 24.53
C GLY A 34 3.85 1.23 25.68
N LEU A 35 4.44 1.56 26.83
CA LEU A 35 4.37 0.70 28.02
C LEU A 35 3.00 0.75 28.69
N LEU A 36 2.38 1.94 28.78
CA LEU A 36 1.08 2.11 29.41
C LEU A 36 -0.03 1.38 28.65
N SER A 37 0.07 1.32 27.32
CA SER A 37 -0.89 0.58 26.48
C SER A 37 -0.82 -0.93 26.63
N LEU A 38 0.18 -1.50 27.32
CA LEU A 38 0.26 -2.95 27.57
C LEU A 38 -0.47 -3.39 28.85
N LEU A 39 -0.82 -2.47 29.76
CA LEU A 39 -1.52 -2.79 31.00
C LEU A 39 -2.86 -3.52 30.77
N PRO A 40 -3.71 -3.14 29.80
CA PRO A 40 -4.97 -3.84 29.54
C PRO A 40 -4.79 -5.31 29.14
N LEU A 41 -3.64 -5.68 28.55
CA LEU A 41 -3.37 -7.08 28.16
C LEU A 41 -3.39 -8.01 29.38
N THR A 42 -2.87 -7.54 30.53
CA THR A 42 -2.84 -8.33 31.77
C THR A 42 -4.24 -8.69 32.28
N ILE A 43 -5.23 -7.83 32.02
CA ILE A 43 -6.63 -8.03 32.42
C ILE A 43 -7.35 -8.99 31.46
N CYS A 44 -6.98 -8.98 30.18
CA CYS A 44 -7.62 -9.77 29.14
C CYS A 44 -7.08 -11.21 29.02
N ILE A 45 -5.84 -11.49 29.47
CA ILE A 45 -5.20 -12.82 29.37
C ILE A 45 -6.06 -13.95 29.98
N PRO A 46 -6.62 -13.84 31.21
CA PRO A 46 -7.40 -14.92 31.81
C PRO A 46 -8.60 -15.36 30.97
N SER A 47 -9.36 -14.39 30.43
CA SER A 47 -10.57 -14.68 29.65
C SER A 47 -10.27 -15.37 28.32
N VAL A 48 -9.12 -15.08 27.72
CA VAL A 48 -8.65 -15.74 26.50
C VAL A 48 -8.12 -17.14 26.82
N LEU A 49 -7.35 -17.27 27.91
CA LEU A 49 -6.76 -18.53 28.35
C LEU A 49 -7.82 -19.59 28.68
N ASP A 50 -8.87 -19.20 29.42
CA ASP A 50 -9.97 -20.10 29.78
C ASP A 50 -10.66 -20.67 28.53
N LYS A 51 -10.87 -19.84 27.51
CA LYS A 51 -11.49 -20.28 26.26
C LYS A 51 -10.57 -21.18 25.44
N LEU A 52 -9.27 -20.89 25.41
CA LEU A 52 -8.28 -21.73 24.74
C LEU A 52 -8.16 -23.10 25.41
N ASN A 53 -8.13 -23.15 26.74
CA ASN A 53 -8.12 -24.42 27.49
C ASN A 53 -9.41 -25.21 27.24
N ASN A 54 -10.59 -24.57 27.28
CA ASN A 54 -11.86 -25.24 27.00
C ASN A 54 -11.95 -25.81 25.57
N ASN A 55 -11.49 -25.04 24.57
CA ASN A 55 -11.46 -25.50 23.19
C ASN A 55 -10.45 -26.64 22.97
N SER A 56 -9.25 -26.52 23.57
CA SER A 56 -8.22 -27.53 23.48
C SER A 56 -8.61 -28.83 24.20
N LYS A 57 -9.32 -28.73 25.34
CA LYS A 57 -9.88 -29.89 26.04
C LYS A 57 -10.91 -30.60 25.17
N LYS A 58 -11.87 -29.86 24.60
CA LYS A 58 -12.87 -30.42 23.68
C LYS A 58 -12.21 -31.14 22.50
N GLN A 59 -11.18 -30.54 21.90
CA GLN A 59 -10.45 -31.12 20.78
C GLN A 59 -9.60 -32.33 21.20
N ALA A 60 -9.06 -32.36 22.41
CA ALA A 60 -8.30 -33.50 22.94
C ALA A 60 -9.23 -34.69 23.21
N ASP A 61 -10.41 -34.45 23.79
CA ASP A 61 -11.45 -35.45 24.03
C ASP A 61 -11.95 -36.06 22.70
N GLU A 62 -12.17 -35.23 21.67
CA GLU A 62 -12.56 -35.68 20.32
C GLU A 62 -11.48 -36.54 19.64
N ASN A 63 -10.20 -36.32 19.97
CA ASN A 63 -9.07 -37.03 19.38
C ASN A 63 -8.48 -38.15 20.26
N GLY A 64 -9.10 -38.43 21.41
CA GLY A 64 -8.63 -39.45 22.37
C GLY A 64 -7.24 -39.16 22.96
N LYS A 65 -6.85 -37.89 23.06
CA LYS A 65 -5.54 -37.47 23.57
C LYS A 65 -5.68 -36.86 24.97
N GLU A 66 -4.65 -36.98 25.78
CA GLU A 66 -4.60 -36.33 27.09
C GLU A 66 -4.51 -34.80 26.94
N HIS A 67 -5.38 -34.07 27.64
CA HIS A 67 -5.35 -32.61 27.66
C HIS A 67 -4.37 -32.10 28.72
N LYS A 68 -3.46 -31.22 28.30
CA LYS A 68 -2.57 -30.48 29.21
C LYS A 68 -3.01 -29.02 29.28
N GLU A 69 -3.48 -28.59 30.44
CA GLU A 69 -3.92 -27.22 30.65
C GLU A 69 -2.77 -26.22 30.51
N LEU A 70 -3.01 -25.12 29.81
CA LEU A 70 -2.11 -23.98 29.79
C LEU A 70 -2.22 -23.26 31.13
N SER A 71 -1.13 -23.28 31.91
CA SER A 71 -1.04 -22.58 33.18
C SER A 71 -1.00 -21.06 32.98
N MET A 72 -1.68 -20.32 33.86
CA MET A 72 -1.61 -18.85 33.92
C MET A 72 -0.17 -18.33 34.00
N LYS A 73 0.69 -19.02 34.78
CA LYS A 73 2.12 -18.67 34.87
C LYS A 73 2.82 -18.84 33.52
N GLY A 74 2.50 -19.92 32.79
CA GLY A 74 3.02 -20.18 31.45
C GLY A 74 2.58 -19.16 30.40
N ALA A 75 1.31 -18.74 30.46
CA ALA A 75 0.76 -17.72 29.56
C ALA A 75 1.40 -16.34 29.79
N ILE A 76 1.60 -15.95 31.06
CA ILE A 76 2.28 -14.71 31.42
C ILE A 76 3.74 -14.75 30.98
N THR A 77 4.47 -15.85 31.22
CA THR A 77 5.86 -15.98 30.78
C THR A 77 5.99 -15.92 29.25
N MET A 78 5.10 -16.58 28.52
CA MET A 78 5.09 -16.52 27.05
C MET A 78 4.79 -15.11 26.54
N SER A 79 3.86 -14.39 27.18
CA SER A 79 3.57 -13.00 26.84
C SER A 79 4.78 -12.08 27.02
N TRP A 80 5.53 -12.23 28.12
CA TRP A 80 6.76 -11.47 28.36
C TRP A 80 7.89 -11.83 27.39
N VAL A 81 8.06 -13.12 27.06
CA VAL A 81 9.03 -13.57 26.07
C VAL A 81 8.70 -13.00 24.69
N CYS A 82 7.43 -13.03 24.26
CA CYS A 82 7.01 -12.40 23.01
C CYS A 82 7.24 -10.89 23.02
N LEU A 83 7.02 -10.21 24.15
CA LEU A 83 7.25 -8.77 24.26
C LEU A 83 8.75 -8.41 24.19
N LEU A 84 9.61 -9.21 24.82
CA LEU A 84 11.07 -9.04 24.77
C LEU A 84 11.63 -9.35 23.38
N LEU A 85 11.07 -10.33 22.67
CA LEU A 85 11.42 -10.59 21.27
C LEU A 85 11.00 -9.44 20.34
N LEU A 86 9.85 -8.82 20.61
CA LEU A 86 9.39 -7.63 19.87
C LEU A 86 10.23 -6.40 20.20
N ALA A 87 10.69 -6.23 21.44
CA ALA A 87 11.55 -5.13 21.85
C ALA A 87 13.00 -5.29 21.34
N GLY A 88 13.53 -6.53 21.29
CA GLY A 88 14.85 -6.84 20.74
C GLY A 88 14.94 -6.76 19.21
N ALA A 89 13.81 -6.66 18.51
CA ALA A 89 13.75 -6.41 17.07
C ALA A 89 13.71 -4.92 16.71
N ILE A 90 13.67 -4.02 17.70
CA ILE A 90 13.77 -2.56 17.50
C ILE A 90 15.23 -2.16 17.77
N ASP A 91 16.11 -2.48 16.81
CA ASP A 91 17.52 -2.12 16.91
C ASP A 91 17.71 -0.63 16.56
N THR A 92 18.29 0.12 17.49
CA THR A 92 18.78 1.50 17.28
C THR A 92 19.89 1.50 16.24
N PRO A 93 19.91 2.41 15.24
CA PRO A 93 20.97 2.40 14.24
C PRO A 93 22.24 3.05 14.81
N GLU A 94 23.16 2.23 15.32
CA GLU A 94 24.55 2.64 15.54
C GLU A 94 25.45 2.09 14.42
N ASN A 95 26.14 3.04 13.80
CA ASN A 95 27.04 2.94 12.66
C ASN A 95 28.19 1.95 12.90
N LYS A 96 28.36 0.94 12.02
CA LYS A 96 29.68 0.35 11.70
C LYS A 96 29.68 -0.55 10.46
N ASN A 97 30.56 -0.22 9.53
CA ASN A 97 31.06 -1.07 8.44
C ASN A 97 31.70 -2.38 8.98
N LYS A 98 31.37 -3.54 8.37
CA LYS A 98 32.29 -4.47 7.67
C LYS A 98 31.66 -5.85 7.38
N THR A 99 31.60 -6.18 6.09
CA THR A 99 32.10 -7.38 5.37
C THR A 99 31.87 -8.83 5.88
N ASN A 100 31.09 -9.56 5.07
CA ASN A 100 31.11 -10.97 4.58
C ASN A 100 31.31 -12.20 5.49
N GLU A 101 30.40 -13.17 5.35
CA GLU A 101 30.54 -14.51 4.69
C GLU A 101 29.21 -15.30 4.90
N GLN A 102 28.35 -15.50 3.88
CA GLN A 102 28.28 -16.55 2.84
C GLN A 102 27.78 -17.94 3.31
N SER A 103 26.66 -18.39 2.69
CA SER A 103 26.26 -19.78 2.29
C SER A 103 24.74 -19.94 2.46
N SER A 104 23.92 -20.56 1.60
CA SER A 104 23.95 -21.05 0.22
C SER A 104 22.51 -21.41 -0.15
N GLN A 105 21.99 -20.99 -1.31
CA GLN A 105 21.18 -21.82 -2.21
C GLN A 105 20.81 -21.04 -3.49
N GLU A 106 21.52 -21.38 -4.56
CA GLU A 106 21.30 -20.89 -5.92
C GLU A 106 19.96 -21.35 -6.47
N THR A 107 19.15 -20.40 -6.91
CA THR A 107 18.27 -20.57 -8.07
C THR A 107 18.91 -19.76 -9.19
N PRO A 108 19.11 -20.29 -10.40
CA PRO A 108 19.79 -19.55 -11.46
C PRO A 108 18.86 -18.46 -11.99
N ILE A 109 19.03 -17.22 -11.53
CA ILE A 109 18.53 -16.05 -12.24
C ILE A 109 19.73 -15.40 -12.91
N SER A 110 19.94 -15.84 -14.16
CA SER A 110 20.38 -15.05 -15.31
C SER A 110 21.16 -13.78 -14.98
N GLN A 111 22.47 -13.93 -14.80
CA GLN A 111 23.41 -12.85 -15.09
C GLN A 111 23.47 -12.63 -16.62
N ASN A 112 23.55 -11.36 -17.02
CA ASN A 112 23.63 -10.88 -18.40
C ASN A 112 22.37 -11.02 -19.25
N THR A 113 21.46 -10.07 -19.04
CA THR A 113 21.05 -9.28 -20.20
C THR A 113 21.05 -7.81 -19.76
N GLU A 114 22.13 -7.11 -20.07
CA GLU A 114 22.08 -5.68 -20.38
C GLU A 114 21.26 -5.54 -21.67
N THR A 115 20.00 -5.98 -21.62
CA THR A 115 19.02 -5.77 -22.66
C THR A 115 18.81 -4.27 -22.66
N GLN A 116 19.07 -3.66 -23.81
CA GLN A 116 18.88 -2.25 -24.10
C GLN A 116 17.69 -1.68 -23.32
N ASP A 117 17.94 -0.77 -22.37
CA ASP A 117 16.88 0.00 -21.71
C ASP A 117 16.01 0.59 -22.82
N PRO A 118 14.76 0.13 -23.00
CA PRO A 118 13.94 0.48 -24.17
C PRO A 118 13.60 1.97 -24.19
N LEU A 119 13.88 2.67 -23.08
CA LEU A 119 13.64 4.10 -22.91
C LEU A 119 14.90 4.94 -23.16
N ARG A 120 16.08 4.34 -23.39
CA ARG A 120 17.37 5.06 -23.50
C ARG A 120 17.37 6.16 -24.55
N ASN A 121 16.71 5.92 -25.70
CA ASN A 121 16.68 6.85 -26.83
C ASN A 121 15.33 7.57 -26.98
N ILE A 122 14.44 7.43 -26.01
CA ILE A 122 13.11 8.05 -26.06
C ILE A 122 13.17 9.39 -25.33
N GLN A 123 13.01 10.48 -26.07
CA GLN A 123 13.00 11.82 -25.50
C GLN A 123 11.78 12.01 -24.59
N PRO A 124 11.96 12.29 -23.27
CA PRO A 124 10.85 12.59 -22.38
C PRO A 124 10.14 13.87 -22.81
N LYS A 125 8.83 13.92 -22.57
CA LYS A 125 7.98 15.06 -22.90
C LYS A 125 7.88 16.04 -21.72
N PRO A 126 7.58 17.32 -21.98
CA PRO A 126 7.26 18.26 -20.91
C PRO A 126 6.08 17.75 -20.08
N TYR A 127 6.20 17.90 -18.77
CA TYR A 127 5.19 17.49 -17.80
C TYR A 127 4.95 18.60 -16.78
N GLU A 128 3.84 18.50 -16.08
CA GLU A 128 3.50 19.37 -14.96
C GLU A 128 3.18 18.51 -13.73
N VAL A 129 3.65 18.95 -12.55
CA VAL A 129 3.31 18.33 -11.27
C VAL A 129 1.96 18.88 -10.81
N VAL A 130 0.98 17.99 -10.64
CA VAL A 130 -0.39 18.32 -10.21
C VAL A 130 -0.53 18.18 -8.70
N LYS A 131 0.09 17.14 -8.12
CA LYS A 131 0.00 16.86 -6.69
C LYS A 131 1.30 16.25 -6.20
N ILE A 132 1.62 16.54 -4.93
CA ILE A 132 2.75 15.96 -4.21
C ILE A 132 2.20 15.41 -2.90
N ASN A 133 2.47 14.14 -2.63
CA ASN A 133 2.15 13.49 -1.36
C ASN A 133 3.45 13.04 -0.69
N ASP A 134 3.62 13.42 0.57
CA ASP A 134 4.64 12.81 1.43
C ASP A 134 4.03 11.56 2.07
N ILE A 135 4.55 10.41 1.66
CA ILE A 135 4.14 9.09 2.16
C ILE A 135 5.29 8.41 2.90
N SER A 136 6.19 9.23 3.47
CA SER A 136 7.33 8.77 4.24
C SER A 136 6.90 7.94 5.44
N PHE A 137 7.61 6.84 5.66
CA PHE A 137 7.34 5.92 6.75
C PHE A 137 8.64 5.27 7.22
N ALA A 138 8.74 5.00 8.53
CA ALA A 138 9.89 4.36 9.16
C ALA A 138 11.24 5.01 8.79
N GLY A 139 11.31 6.35 8.81
CA GLY A 139 12.54 7.10 8.53
C GLY A 139 12.97 7.14 7.05
N ARG A 140 12.24 6.46 6.15
CA ARG A 140 12.51 6.52 4.71
C ARG A 140 11.67 7.61 4.06
N LYS A 141 12.34 8.60 3.46
CA LYS A 141 11.67 9.69 2.75
C LYS A 141 11.07 9.18 1.45
N ARG A 142 9.75 9.09 1.37
CA ARG A 142 9.01 8.53 0.24
C ARG A 142 8.06 9.58 -0.29
N MET A 143 8.24 9.93 -1.55
CA MET A 143 7.48 10.99 -2.19
C MET A 143 6.72 10.43 -3.38
N GLU A 144 5.43 10.71 -3.41
CA GLU A 144 4.57 10.43 -4.55
C GLU A 144 4.24 11.73 -5.28
N TRP A 145 4.39 11.72 -6.59
CA TRP A 145 4.01 12.81 -7.47
C TRP A 145 3.00 12.34 -8.49
N ILE A 146 1.94 13.11 -8.59
CA ILE A 146 0.99 13.02 -9.68
C ILE A 146 1.40 14.06 -10.71
N ILE A 147 1.66 13.61 -11.94
CA ILE A 147 2.05 14.47 -13.05
C ILE A 147 1.09 14.31 -14.22
N VAL A 148 1.05 15.31 -15.09
CA VAL A 148 0.37 15.24 -16.39
C VAL A 148 1.35 15.61 -17.50
N ALA A 149 1.28 14.90 -18.63
CA ALA A 149 2.10 15.19 -19.81
C ALA A 149 1.27 15.01 -21.08
N PRO A 150 0.45 16.01 -21.47
CA PRO A 150 -0.52 15.86 -22.56
C PRO A 150 0.08 15.46 -23.92
N THR A 151 1.37 15.73 -24.13
CA THR A 151 2.11 15.42 -25.36
C THR A 151 2.77 14.04 -25.35
N ALA A 152 2.74 13.29 -24.24
CA ALA A 152 3.20 11.91 -24.15
C ALA A 152 2.11 10.93 -24.63
N LYS A 153 2.05 10.72 -25.95
CA LYS A 153 0.97 9.96 -26.60
C LYS A 153 1.23 8.47 -26.75
N THR A 154 2.48 8.02 -26.72
CA THR A 154 2.85 6.59 -26.89
C THR A 154 3.27 5.96 -25.57
N LYS A 155 3.10 4.63 -25.45
CA LYS A 155 3.52 3.83 -24.28
C LYS A 155 4.96 4.15 -23.84
N LEU A 156 5.90 4.11 -24.77
CA LEU A 156 7.31 4.41 -24.49
C LEU A 156 7.53 5.89 -24.12
N SER A 157 6.84 6.83 -24.76
CA SER A 157 6.98 8.25 -24.40
C SER A 157 6.43 8.56 -23.00
N ARG A 158 5.35 7.89 -22.59
CA ARG A 158 4.75 7.98 -21.25
C ARG A 158 5.71 7.43 -20.20
N ALA A 159 6.22 6.22 -20.44
CA ALA A 159 7.21 5.58 -19.59
C ALA A 159 8.50 6.42 -19.45
N ALA A 160 9.06 6.91 -20.56
CA ALA A 160 10.25 7.75 -20.56
C ALA A 160 10.02 9.08 -19.81
N THR A 161 8.86 9.71 -19.99
CA THR A 161 8.49 10.94 -19.29
C THR A 161 8.37 10.72 -17.79
N ALA A 162 7.63 9.69 -17.36
CA ALA A 162 7.48 9.37 -15.94
C ALA A 162 8.83 8.95 -15.31
N LYS A 163 9.67 8.19 -16.03
CA LYS A 163 11.02 7.82 -15.58
C LYS A 163 11.93 9.03 -15.41
N ALA A 164 11.89 9.98 -16.35
CA ALA A 164 12.66 11.22 -16.26
C ALA A 164 12.20 12.07 -15.07
N ALA A 165 10.88 12.25 -14.92
CA ALA A 165 10.29 12.97 -13.79
C ALA A 165 10.68 12.33 -12.45
N ALA A 166 10.65 10.99 -12.34
CA ALA A 166 11.05 10.27 -11.13
C ALA A 166 12.49 10.62 -10.71
N ARG A 167 13.45 10.60 -11.64
CA ARG A 167 14.85 10.97 -11.35
C ARG A 167 14.98 12.43 -10.93
N GLU A 168 14.34 13.32 -11.68
CA GLU A 168 14.43 14.77 -11.45
C GLU A 168 13.86 15.15 -10.08
N LEU A 169 12.62 14.74 -9.81
CA LEU A 169 11.88 15.10 -8.61
C LEU A 169 12.48 14.45 -7.36
N GLN A 170 12.94 13.19 -7.47
CA GLN A 170 13.68 12.51 -6.41
C GLN A 170 14.92 13.31 -6.00
N ARG A 171 15.74 13.74 -6.97
CA ARG A 171 16.96 14.51 -6.72
C ARG A 171 16.64 15.86 -6.08
N THR A 172 15.63 16.56 -6.60
CA THR A 172 15.21 17.88 -6.11
C THR A 172 14.74 17.81 -4.66
N GLN A 173 13.95 16.80 -4.30
CA GLN A 173 13.44 16.64 -2.94
C GLN A 173 14.33 15.79 -2.03
N ARG A 174 15.43 15.24 -2.55
CA ARG A 174 16.32 14.30 -1.83
C ARG A 174 15.54 13.14 -1.20
N ALA A 175 14.55 12.61 -1.92
CA ALA A 175 13.74 11.48 -1.45
C ALA A 175 14.53 10.17 -1.56
N ASN A 176 14.30 9.21 -0.67
CA ASN A 176 14.86 7.86 -0.78
C ASN A 176 14.08 6.99 -1.78
N VAL A 177 12.82 7.34 -2.06
CA VAL A 177 11.96 6.66 -3.04
C VAL A 177 11.13 7.69 -3.78
N ALA A 178 10.91 7.44 -5.07
CA ALA A 178 10.03 8.25 -5.91
C ALA A 178 8.93 7.39 -6.53
N TYR A 179 7.67 7.79 -6.32
CA TYR A 179 6.52 7.23 -7.01
C TYR A 179 5.96 8.28 -7.95
N ILE A 180 5.87 7.96 -9.24
CA ILE A 180 5.28 8.85 -10.24
C ILE A 180 4.03 8.18 -10.79
N MET A 181 2.91 8.90 -10.74
CA MET A 181 1.70 8.57 -11.46
C MET A 181 1.51 9.60 -12.59
N LEU A 182 1.64 9.16 -13.84
CA LEU A 182 1.32 9.98 -15.00
C LEU A 182 -0.16 9.84 -15.31
N GLU A 183 -0.94 10.84 -14.93
CA GLU A 183 -2.39 10.88 -15.11
C GLU A 183 -2.79 11.52 -16.44
N GLN A 184 -4.03 11.26 -16.84
CA GLN A 184 -4.61 11.76 -18.09
C GLN A 184 -4.75 13.28 -18.09
N SER A 185 -5.31 13.85 -17.01
CA SER A 185 -5.55 15.28 -16.88
C SER A 185 -5.46 15.73 -15.42
N LYS A 186 -5.45 17.05 -15.20
CA LYS A 186 -5.44 17.65 -13.87
C LYS A 186 -6.78 17.57 -13.15
N THR A 187 -7.85 17.27 -13.88
CA THR A 187 -9.22 17.22 -13.34
C THR A 187 -9.62 15.80 -12.96
N THR A 188 -8.93 14.77 -13.48
CA THR A 188 -9.30 13.36 -13.31
C THR A 188 -8.23 12.54 -12.57
N TYR A 189 -7.24 13.18 -11.94
CA TYR A 189 -6.17 12.47 -11.25
C TYR A 189 -6.68 11.71 -10.01
N GLY A 190 -6.00 10.61 -9.66
CA GLY A 190 -6.35 9.82 -8.47
C GLY A 190 -7.59 8.93 -8.65
N GLN A 191 -8.16 8.89 -9.87
CA GLN A 191 -9.29 8.04 -10.22
C GLN A 191 -8.87 6.65 -10.76
N GLY A 192 -7.60 6.26 -10.57
CA GLY A 192 -7.07 4.96 -11.02
C GLY A 192 -6.67 4.88 -12.50
N ASN A 193 -6.70 6.01 -13.21
CA ASN A 193 -6.54 6.12 -14.67
C ASN A 193 -5.13 6.56 -15.11
N ALA A 194 -4.10 6.23 -14.32
CA ALA A 194 -2.73 6.59 -14.66
C ALA A 194 -2.28 5.87 -15.94
N TYR A 195 -1.80 6.63 -16.92
CA TYR A 195 -1.17 6.12 -18.15
C TYR A 195 0.18 5.46 -17.90
N ALA A 196 0.92 5.90 -16.88
CA ALA A 196 2.15 5.25 -16.47
C ALA A 196 2.35 5.37 -14.95
N ILE A 197 2.95 4.35 -14.37
CA ILE A 197 3.38 4.32 -12.98
C ILE A 197 4.87 3.99 -12.96
N VAL A 198 5.64 4.77 -12.21
CA VAL A 198 7.07 4.52 -12.01
C VAL A 198 7.40 4.54 -10.53
N ASN A 199 7.99 3.45 -10.06
CA ASN A 199 8.65 3.41 -8.76
C ASN A 199 10.16 3.44 -8.99
N TYR A 200 10.82 4.38 -8.33
CA TYR A 200 12.26 4.56 -8.39
C TYR A 200 12.89 4.40 -7.02
N TYR A 201 13.78 3.41 -6.91
CA TYR A 201 14.58 3.09 -5.72
C TYR A 201 16.06 3.34 -6.05
N PRO A 202 16.61 4.56 -5.81
CA PRO A 202 17.97 4.91 -6.20
C PRO A 202 19.05 3.99 -5.60
N ASP A 203 18.81 3.54 -4.36
CA ASP A 203 19.65 2.64 -3.57
C ASP A 203 19.42 1.15 -3.87
N ALA A 204 18.43 0.83 -4.70
CA ALA A 204 18.01 -0.54 -5.03
C ALA A 204 17.53 -1.39 -3.82
N CYS A 205 17.05 -0.74 -2.76
CA CYS A 205 16.57 -1.38 -1.53
C CYS A 205 15.05 -1.29 -1.35
N GLY A 206 14.33 -1.30 -2.47
CA GLY A 206 12.87 -1.32 -2.53
C GLY A 206 12.18 -0.21 -1.73
N ASN A 207 10.94 -0.48 -1.31
CA ASN A 207 10.14 0.45 -0.51
C ASN A 207 10.65 0.56 0.92
N SER A 208 11.06 -0.56 1.52
CA SER A 208 11.36 -0.70 2.94
C SER A 208 12.69 -0.04 3.33
N GLY A 209 13.77 -0.28 2.58
CA GLY A 209 15.14 -0.14 3.11
C GLY A 209 15.88 -1.46 3.16
N GLU A 210 15.14 -2.55 3.15
CA GLU A 210 15.64 -3.86 3.55
C GLU A 210 15.72 -4.81 2.34
N ASP A 211 14.86 -4.61 1.34
CA ASP A 211 14.78 -5.43 0.13
C ASP A 211 15.83 -5.01 -0.92
N CYS A 212 17.12 -5.14 -0.57
CA CYS A 212 18.25 -4.76 -1.41
C CYS A 212 18.56 -5.78 -2.53
N ASN A 213 17.60 -5.99 -3.43
CA ASN A 213 17.66 -6.97 -4.52
C ASN A 213 18.27 -6.43 -5.83
N GLY A 214 18.75 -5.19 -5.85
CA GLY A 214 19.33 -4.57 -7.05
C GLY A 214 18.30 -3.94 -8.00
N VAL A 215 17.00 -4.08 -7.75
CA VAL A 215 15.94 -3.47 -8.56
C VAL A 215 15.83 -1.98 -8.24
N LYS A 216 16.14 -1.15 -9.23
CA LYS A 216 16.02 0.31 -9.14
C LYS A 216 14.74 0.87 -9.76
N TRP A 217 14.21 0.19 -10.76
CA TRP A 217 13.12 0.70 -11.59
C TRP A 217 12.02 -0.34 -11.68
N GLU A 218 10.81 0.09 -11.35
CA GLU A 218 9.58 -0.62 -11.72
C GLU A 218 8.76 0.36 -12.55
N ILE A 219 8.53 0.01 -13.81
CA ILE A 219 7.91 0.92 -14.78
C ILE A 219 6.78 0.15 -15.47
N GLU A 220 5.59 0.70 -15.38
CA GLU A 220 4.43 0.23 -16.11
C GLU A 220 3.85 1.38 -16.93
N ALA A 221 3.47 1.11 -18.18
CA ALA A 221 2.80 2.11 -19.00
C ALA A 221 1.76 1.47 -19.91
N SER A 222 0.76 2.29 -20.27
CA SER A 222 -0.29 1.93 -21.21
C SER A 222 0.01 2.48 -22.59
N ASP A 223 -0.33 1.72 -23.63
CA ASP A 223 -0.43 2.16 -25.02
C ASP A 223 -1.82 2.71 -25.39
N TYR A 224 -2.80 2.57 -24.50
CA TYR A 224 -4.17 2.99 -24.74
C TYR A 224 -4.26 4.51 -24.97
N VAL A 225 -4.94 4.89 -26.03
CA VAL A 225 -5.20 6.29 -26.39
C VAL A 225 -6.71 6.50 -26.30
N PRO A 226 -7.22 7.16 -25.23
CA PRO A 226 -8.64 7.39 -25.13
C PRO A 226 -9.12 8.32 -26.23
N THR A 227 -10.32 8.06 -26.70
CA THR A 227 -11.06 8.94 -27.58
C THR A 227 -11.48 10.21 -26.82
N GLU A 228 -11.74 11.29 -27.55
CA GLU A 228 -12.25 12.53 -26.96
C GLU A 228 -13.55 12.31 -26.16
N ILE A 229 -14.42 11.41 -26.61
CA ILE A 229 -15.65 11.04 -25.91
C ILE A 229 -15.34 10.38 -24.56
N GLU A 230 -14.37 9.45 -24.49
CA GLU A 230 -13.98 8.81 -23.24
C GLU A 230 -13.31 9.80 -22.27
N ILE A 231 -12.52 10.76 -22.80
CA ILE A 231 -11.93 11.84 -22.00
C ILE A 231 -13.05 12.70 -21.38
N ASN A 232 -13.97 13.19 -22.21
CA ASN A 232 -15.07 14.05 -21.75
C ASN A 232 -16.01 13.29 -20.80
N THR A 233 -16.23 11.99 -21.03
CA THR A 233 -17.00 11.12 -20.16
C THR A 233 -16.35 11.02 -18.78
N LEU A 234 -15.04 10.76 -18.71
CA LEU A 234 -14.32 10.68 -17.44
C LEU A 234 -14.34 12.01 -16.67
N GLU A 235 -14.19 13.13 -17.36
CA GLU A 235 -14.24 14.46 -16.74
C GLU A 235 -15.62 14.76 -16.16
N LEU A 236 -16.69 14.53 -16.92
CA LEU A 236 -18.06 14.71 -16.46
C LEU A 236 -18.41 13.75 -15.33
N TRP A 237 -17.98 12.49 -15.44
CA TRP A 237 -18.16 11.51 -14.37
C TRP A 237 -17.52 11.99 -13.08
N THR A 238 -16.24 12.36 -13.12
CA THR A 238 -15.49 12.81 -11.93
C THR A 238 -16.11 14.07 -11.33
N ALA A 239 -16.53 15.02 -12.16
CA ALA A 239 -17.13 16.28 -11.71
C ALA A 239 -18.55 16.13 -11.15
N SER A 240 -19.28 15.09 -11.58
CA SER A 240 -20.70 14.94 -11.26
C SER A 240 -20.98 13.85 -10.24
N ARG A 241 -20.07 12.87 -10.06
CA ARG A 241 -20.28 11.69 -9.22
C ARG A 241 -20.88 12.03 -7.85
N ASP A 242 -20.29 12.99 -7.15
CA ASP A 242 -20.72 13.36 -5.79
C ASP A 242 -22.14 13.96 -5.73
N ASN A 243 -22.67 14.47 -6.85
CA ASN A 243 -24.05 14.96 -6.93
C ASN A 243 -25.09 13.85 -7.13
N PHE A 244 -24.64 12.65 -7.51
CA PHE A 244 -25.50 11.48 -7.74
C PHE A 244 -25.35 10.43 -6.65
N SER A 245 -24.20 10.38 -5.96
CA SER A 245 -23.99 9.50 -4.82
C SER A 245 -24.89 9.88 -3.64
N GLY A 246 -25.44 8.87 -2.97
CA GLY A 246 -26.24 9.04 -1.76
C GLY A 246 -25.43 9.58 -0.56
N ASP A 247 -26.10 9.68 0.59
CA ASP A 247 -25.53 10.26 1.82
C ASP A 247 -24.27 9.54 2.34
N ASP A 248 -24.03 8.29 1.93
CA ASP A 248 -22.84 7.52 2.28
C ASP A 248 -21.65 7.76 1.35
N GLY A 249 -21.81 8.57 0.29
CA GLY A 249 -20.79 8.87 -0.72
C GLY A 249 -20.47 7.70 -1.65
N VAL A 250 -21.26 6.63 -1.60
CA VAL A 250 -21.16 5.49 -2.50
C VAL A 250 -22.12 5.72 -3.65
N LEU A 251 -21.68 5.46 -4.88
CA LEU A 251 -22.54 5.50 -6.05
C LEU A 251 -23.13 4.10 -6.23
N ASP A 252 -24.42 3.94 -6.01
CA ASP A 252 -25.11 2.67 -6.24
C ASP A 252 -25.49 2.44 -7.72
N LEU A 253 -26.06 1.29 -8.05
CA LEU A 253 -26.40 0.93 -9.43
C LEU A 253 -27.54 1.80 -10.04
N GLU A 254 -28.48 2.30 -9.24
CA GLU A 254 -29.55 3.16 -9.75
C GLU A 254 -29.05 4.60 -9.91
N GLU A 255 -28.27 5.09 -8.96
CA GLU A 255 -27.57 6.37 -9.02
C GLU A 255 -26.59 6.42 -10.20
N GLU A 256 -25.85 5.33 -10.43
CA GLU A 256 -24.96 5.19 -11.58
C GLU A 256 -25.73 5.29 -12.90
N LYS A 257 -26.91 4.67 -13.03
CA LYS A 257 -27.75 4.80 -14.24
C LYS A 257 -28.19 6.25 -14.47
N LEU A 258 -28.55 6.97 -13.40
CA LEU A 258 -28.93 8.38 -13.49
C LEU A 258 -27.74 9.25 -13.93
N LEU A 259 -26.55 9.02 -13.37
CA LEU A 259 -25.32 9.70 -13.77
C LEU A 259 -25.00 9.43 -15.23
N VAL A 260 -25.05 8.15 -15.65
CA VAL A 260 -24.81 7.74 -17.04
C VAL A 260 -25.80 8.42 -18.00
N ALA A 261 -27.09 8.45 -17.66
CA ALA A 261 -28.10 9.13 -18.48
C ALA A 261 -27.83 10.64 -18.59
N ALA A 262 -27.48 11.30 -17.49
CA ALA A 262 -27.13 12.72 -17.48
C ALA A 262 -25.89 13.04 -18.31
N ILE A 263 -24.86 12.18 -18.27
CA ILE A 263 -23.67 12.31 -19.11
C ILE A 263 -24.03 12.11 -20.59
N ALA A 264 -24.84 11.10 -20.91
CA ALA A 264 -25.28 10.82 -22.28
C ALA A 264 -26.01 12.03 -22.90
N GLU A 265 -26.95 12.61 -22.15
CA GLU A 265 -27.67 13.82 -22.54
C GLU A 265 -26.72 15.00 -22.77
N ARG A 266 -25.79 15.24 -21.83
CA ARG A 266 -24.85 16.36 -21.90
C ARG A 266 -23.87 16.26 -23.06
N LEU A 267 -23.41 15.05 -23.37
CA LEU A 267 -22.51 14.78 -24.49
C LEU A 267 -23.24 14.57 -25.83
N LYS A 268 -24.58 14.48 -25.81
CA LYS A 268 -25.42 14.17 -26.99
C LYS A 268 -25.02 12.85 -27.65
N ILE A 269 -24.81 11.82 -26.83
CA ILE A 269 -24.46 10.46 -27.26
C ILE A 269 -25.49 9.47 -26.72
N ASP A 270 -25.52 8.27 -27.28
CA ASP A 270 -26.39 7.22 -26.76
C ASP A 270 -25.84 6.67 -25.43
N VAL A 271 -26.71 6.28 -24.51
CA VAL A 271 -26.33 5.70 -23.20
C VAL A 271 -25.28 4.59 -23.31
N PRO A 272 -25.37 3.61 -24.26
CA PRO A 272 -24.33 2.58 -24.42
C PRO A 272 -22.94 3.10 -24.83
N GLN A 273 -22.83 4.36 -25.26
CA GLN A 273 -21.57 5.01 -25.62
C GLN A 273 -20.89 5.71 -24.43
N VAL A 274 -21.60 5.90 -23.32
CA VAL A 274 -21.02 6.41 -22.07
C VAL A 274 -20.15 5.32 -21.46
N LYS A 275 -18.84 5.40 -21.68
CA LYS A 275 -17.86 4.45 -21.15
C LYS A 275 -16.69 5.20 -20.54
N LEU A 276 -16.30 4.78 -19.34
CA LEU A 276 -15.05 5.23 -18.74
C LEU A 276 -13.87 4.55 -19.43
N PRO A 277 -12.74 5.26 -19.62
CA PRO A 277 -11.55 4.66 -20.21
C PRO A 277 -11.02 3.54 -19.31
N TYR A 278 -10.71 2.39 -19.90
CA TYR A 278 -10.06 1.28 -19.19
C TYR A 278 -8.58 1.23 -19.53
N ILE A 279 -7.76 1.70 -18.60
CA ILE A 279 -6.31 1.84 -18.82
C ILE A 279 -5.59 0.62 -18.26
N LYS A 280 -5.28 -0.33 -19.15
CA LYS A 280 -4.37 -1.43 -18.85
C LYS A 280 -2.93 -0.96 -19.02
N ARG A 281 -2.11 -1.13 -17.99
CA ARG A 281 -0.66 -0.91 -18.04
C ARG A 281 0.08 -2.25 -18.13
N GLU A 282 1.24 -2.21 -18.74
CA GLU A 282 2.14 -3.36 -18.84
C GLU A 282 3.55 -2.94 -18.47
N LYS A 283 4.32 -3.89 -17.94
CA LYS A 283 5.73 -3.68 -17.63
C LYS A 283 6.50 -3.30 -18.89
N ILE A 284 7.47 -2.41 -18.71
CA ILE A 284 8.39 -1.91 -19.75
C ILE A 284 9.72 -2.63 -19.67
#